data_AF-A0A9E7HL38-F1
#
_entry.id   AF-A0A9E7HL38-F1
#
_cell.length_a   1.000
_cell.length_b   1.000
_cell.length_c   1.000
_cell.angle_alpha   90.00
_cell.angle_beta   90.00
_cell.angle_gamma   90.00
#
_symmetry.space_group_name_H-M   'P 1'
#
loop_
_entity.id
_entity.type
_entity.pdbx_description
1 polymer ?
#
loop_
_entity_poly.entity_id
_entity_poly.type
_entity_poly.pdbx_seq_one_letter_code
_entity_poly.pdbx_strand_id
1 'polypeptide(L)'
;MAALLTTNPSLSSTDVVAPLRSPLKPFRPAPDSCLRTTRWRSPKAAVIPNFHLPMRSLEVKNRTSVDDIKGLRLITAIKTPYLPDGRFDLEAYDSLMHMQIVNGAEGVIVGGTTGEGQLMSWDEHIMLIGHTVNCFGASVKVIGNTGSNSTREAIHATEQGFAVGMHAALHINPYYGKTSMQGMVSHFETILSMGPTIIYNVPSRTGQDIPPPVIHTVSKS
;
A
#
# COMPACT_ATOMS: atom_id res chain seq x y z
N MET A 1 2.56 24.38 -0.51
CA MET A 1 3.49 25.20 0.28
C MET A 1 4.64 24.30 0.70
N ALA A 2 5.78 24.35 0.01
CA ALA A 2 6.97 23.58 0.35
C ALA A 2 7.93 24.53 1.07
N ALA A 3 8.30 24.20 2.31
CA ALA A 3 9.31 24.95 3.06
C ALA A 3 10.69 24.40 2.65
N LEU A 4 11.50 25.26 2.01
CA LEU A 4 12.89 24.99 1.71
C LEU A 4 13.70 25.30 2.98
N LEU A 5 14.28 24.28 3.61
CA LEU A 5 15.25 24.47 4.69
C LEU A 5 16.61 24.80 4.06
N THR A 6 17.09 26.02 4.29
CA THR A 6 18.43 26.46 3.89
C THR A 6 19.45 26.07 4.95
N THR A 7 20.48 25.33 4.55
CA THR A 7 21.69 25.13 5.37
C THR A 7 22.86 25.79 4.66
N ASN A 8 23.41 26.83 5.29
CA ASN A 8 24.72 27.40 4.97
C ASN A 8 25.83 26.44 5.45
N PRO A 9 26.93 26.36 4.70
CA PRO A 9 28.23 26.45 5.35
C PRO A 9 29.17 27.45 4.65
N SER A 10 29.89 28.15 5.50
CA SER A 10 31.00 29.09 5.25
C SER A 10 32.26 28.46 4.65
N LEU A 11 33.08 29.30 3.98
CA LEU A 11 34.54 29.25 3.65
C LEU A 11 34.74 29.48 2.13
N SER A 12 35.73 30.17 1.59
CA SER A 12 36.74 31.18 2.00
C SER A 12 37.44 31.63 0.70
N SER A 13 38.23 32.71 0.80
CA SER A 13 39.32 33.15 -0.10
C SER A 13 39.03 33.56 -1.56
N THR A 14 39.05 34.88 -1.75
CA THR A 14 39.86 35.64 -2.73
C THR A 14 40.59 34.85 -3.83
N ASP A 15 40.31 35.18 -5.11
CA ASP A 15 41.37 35.49 -6.09
C ASP A 15 40.82 36.17 -7.37
N VAL A 16 41.30 37.40 -7.55
CA VAL A 16 41.74 38.11 -8.78
C VAL A 16 40.91 38.03 -10.08
N VAL A 17 40.40 39.20 -10.48
CA VAL A 17 39.86 39.53 -11.81
C VAL A 17 40.98 40.10 -12.71
N ALA A 18 41.06 39.67 -13.98
CA ALA A 18 41.67 40.42 -15.09
C ALA A 18 41.10 39.99 -16.48
N PRO A 19 41.10 40.84 -17.52
CA PRO A 19 39.98 40.94 -18.47
C PRO A 19 40.25 40.58 -19.96
N LEU A 20 39.13 40.24 -20.64
CA LEU A 20 38.70 40.46 -22.05
C LEU A 20 39.72 40.61 -23.20
N ARG A 21 39.58 39.74 -24.22
CA ARG A 21 39.75 39.90 -25.70
C ARG A 21 39.29 38.56 -26.33
N SER A 22 38.55 38.38 -27.42
CA SER A 22 38.14 39.15 -28.62
C SER A 22 36.96 38.38 -29.30
N PRO A 23 36.22 38.93 -30.30
CA PRO A 23 34.97 38.34 -30.78
C PRO A 23 35.15 37.18 -31.79
N LEU A 24 34.47 36.06 -31.56
CA LEU A 24 34.39 34.94 -32.49
C LEU A 24 33.37 35.22 -33.61
N LYS A 25 33.78 34.97 -34.86
CA LYS A 25 33.02 35.18 -36.10
C LYS A 25 31.80 34.24 -36.22
N PRO A 26 30.73 34.65 -36.92
CA PRO A 26 29.53 33.82 -37.10
C PRO A 26 29.78 32.63 -38.04
N PHE A 27 29.37 31.44 -37.59
CA PHE A 27 29.44 30.18 -38.33
C PHE A 27 28.29 30.12 -39.34
N ARG A 28 28.59 29.89 -40.63
CA ARG A 28 27.58 29.58 -41.67
C ARG A 28 27.50 28.06 -41.85
N PRO A 29 26.31 27.44 -41.93
CA PRO A 29 26.20 26.01 -42.17
C PRO A 29 26.34 25.69 -43.66
N ALA A 30 26.99 24.57 -43.98
CA ALA A 30 26.98 23.96 -45.31
C ALA A 30 25.84 22.90 -45.41
N PRO A 31 25.26 22.66 -46.60
CA PRO A 31 24.04 21.87 -46.73
C PRO A 31 24.28 20.38 -47.02
N ASP A 32 23.22 19.63 -46.69
CA ASP A 32 22.71 18.39 -47.27
C ASP A 32 23.21 16.99 -46.85
N SER A 33 22.19 16.25 -46.37
CA SER A 33 21.82 14.87 -46.74
C SER A 33 22.36 13.71 -45.90
N CYS A 34 21.56 13.27 -44.91
CA CYS A 34 21.33 11.84 -44.67
C CYS A 34 20.05 11.64 -43.84
N LEU A 35 18.93 11.35 -44.52
CA LEU A 35 17.71 10.84 -43.90
C LEU A 35 17.94 9.37 -43.48
N ARG A 36 18.19 9.12 -42.19
CA ARG A 36 18.14 7.78 -41.60
C ARG A 36 16.86 7.62 -40.78
N THR A 37 15.82 7.09 -41.42
CA THR A 37 14.61 6.62 -40.74
C THR A 37 14.91 5.31 -40.01
N THR A 38 15.38 5.40 -38.76
CA THR A 38 15.41 4.24 -37.87
C THR A 38 14.10 4.17 -37.11
N ARG A 39 13.17 3.35 -37.61
CA ARG A 39 11.93 3.01 -36.91
C ARG A 39 12.28 2.11 -35.72
N TRP A 40 12.56 2.73 -34.58
CA TRP A 40 12.77 2.02 -33.31
C TRP A 40 11.51 1.19 -32.99
N ARG A 41 11.68 -0.13 -32.87
CA ARG A 41 10.66 -1.04 -32.33
C ARG A 41 11.13 -1.46 -30.95
N SER A 42 10.34 -1.15 -29.91
CA SER A 42 10.61 -1.62 -28.56
C SER A 42 10.74 -3.15 -28.55
N PRO A 43 11.73 -3.73 -27.86
CA PRO A 43 11.72 -5.15 -27.61
C PRO A 43 10.42 -5.48 -26.86
N LYS A 44 9.57 -6.35 -27.41
CA LYS A 44 8.56 -7.01 -26.60
C LYS A 44 9.33 -7.87 -25.62
N ALA A 45 9.53 -7.38 -24.40
CA ALA A 45 9.96 -8.21 -23.30
C ALA A 45 9.05 -9.44 -23.31
N ALA A 46 9.64 -10.63 -23.35
CA ALA A 46 8.89 -11.86 -23.22
C ALA A 46 8.14 -11.77 -21.88
N VAL A 47 6.83 -11.59 -21.93
CA VAL A 47 5.97 -11.70 -20.76
C VAL A 47 5.99 -13.18 -20.43
N ILE A 48 6.92 -13.59 -19.58
CA ILE A 48 6.88 -14.89 -18.95
C ILE A 48 5.63 -14.85 -18.08
N PRO A 49 4.65 -15.75 -18.27
CA PRO A 49 3.56 -15.89 -17.33
C PRO A 49 4.18 -16.25 -15.99
N ASN A 50 4.18 -15.31 -15.05
CA ASN A 50 4.57 -15.58 -13.68
C ASN A 50 3.55 -16.60 -13.14
N PHE A 51 3.88 -17.89 -13.19
CA PHE A 51 3.20 -18.93 -12.42
C PHE A 51 3.57 -18.73 -10.94
N HIS A 52 3.07 -17.66 -10.32
CA HIS A 52 3.08 -17.53 -8.88
C HIS A 52 1.98 -18.46 -8.36
N LEU A 53 2.38 -19.59 -7.78
CA LEU A 53 1.45 -20.43 -7.04
C LEU A 53 1.01 -19.63 -5.80
N PRO A 54 -0.30 -19.50 -5.54
CA PRO A 54 -0.76 -18.78 -4.36
C PRO A 54 -0.25 -19.48 -3.10
N MET A 55 0.39 -18.74 -2.20
CA MET A 55 0.69 -19.23 -0.84
C MET A 55 -0.60 -19.26 -0.02
N ARG A 56 -1.42 -20.30 -0.23
CA ARG A 56 -2.69 -20.48 0.47
C ARG A 56 -2.66 -21.78 1.28
N SER A 57 -2.81 -21.67 2.60
CA SER A 57 -3.07 -22.83 3.46
C SER A 57 -4.50 -23.34 3.21
N LEU A 58 -4.66 -24.66 3.06
CA LEU A 58 -5.96 -25.33 2.92
C LEU A 58 -6.56 -25.74 4.27
N GLU A 59 -5.90 -25.42 5.38
CA GLU A 59 -6.40 -25.76 6.71
C GLU A 59 -7.73 -25.07 7.03
N VAL A 60 -8.62 -25.79 7.72
CA VAL A 60 -9.99 -25.35 8.04
C VAL A 60 -10.01 -24.04 8.84
N LYS A 61 -8.99 -23.77 9.67
CA LYS A 61 -8.86 -22.52 10.44
C LYS A 61 -8.78 -21.26 9.57
N ASN A 62 -8.32 -21.38 8.32
CA ASN A 62 -8.16 -20.25 7.41
C ASN A 62 -9.33 -20.08 6.41
N ARG A 63 -10.43 -20.82 6.59
CA ARG A 63 -11.63 -20.65 5.76
C ARG A 63 -12.60 -19.68 6.41
N THR A 64 -12.50 -18.42 6.04
CA THR A 64 -13.57 -17.43 6.25
C THR A 64 -14.39 -17.24 4.99
N SER A 65 -15.72 -17.33 5.15
CA SER A 65 -16.62 -17.01 4.06
C SER A 65 -16.79 -15.50 3.96
N VAL A 66 -17.01 -15.01 2.74
CA VAL A 66 -17.41 -13.62 2.50
C VAL A 66 -18.72 -13.30 3.21
N ASP A 67 -19.60 -14.28 3.38
CA ASP A 67 -20.90 -14.10 4.04
C ASP A 67 -20.74 -13.79 5.54
N ASP A 68 -19.74 -14.37 6.20
CA ASP A 68 -19.44 -14.09 7.61
C ASP A 68 -19.02 -12.62 7.79
N ILE A 69 -18.25 -12.09 6.84
CA ILE A 69 -17.77 -10.71 6.86
C ILE A 69 -18.91 -9.73 6.52
N LYS A 70 -19.78 -10.09 5.58
CA LYS A 70 -20.98 -9.29 5.24
C LYS A 70 -21.99 -9.21 6.38
N GLY A 71 -22.02 -10.20 7.27
CA GLY A 71 -22.91 -10.21 8.43
C GLY A 71 -22.54 -9.22 9.53
N LEU A 72 -21.29 -8.73 9.55
CA LEU A 72 -20.79 -7.82 10.58
C LEU A 72 -21.41 -6.43 10.45
N ARG A 73 -21.80 -5.84 11.59
CA ARG A 73 -22.41 -4.52 11.70
C ARG A 73 -21.51 -3.53 12.43
N LEU A 74 -20.78 -3.99 13.44
CA LEU A 74 -19.86 -3.17 14.22
C LEU A 74 -18.41 -3.66 14.06
N ILE A 75 -17.64 -2.91 13.26
CA ILE A 75 -16.22 -3.16 13.04
C ILE A 75 -15.42 -1.97 13.57
N THR A 76 -14.57 -2.21 14.57
CA THR A 76 -13.72 -1.17 15.15
C THR A 76 -12.36 -1.11 14.44
N ALA A 77 -11.99 0.06 13.91
CA ALA A 77 -10.60 0.33 13.56
C ALA A 77 -9.79 0.58 14.83
N ILE A 78 -9.12 -0.46 15.34
CA ILE A 78 -8.49 -0.44 16.66
C ILE A 78 -7.23 0.44 16.64
N LYS A 79 -7.01 1.20 17.71
CA LYS A 79 -5.76 1.94 17.91
C LYS A 79 -4.64 0.96 18.27
N THR A 80 -3.44 1.20 17.76
CA THR A 80 -2.23 0.51 18.20
C THR A 80 -1.53 1.37 19.26
N PRO A 81 -1.51 0.97 20.54
CA PRO A 81 -0.80 1.69 21.60
C PRO A 81 0.71 1.42 21.54
N TYR A 82 1.49 2.34 22.11
CA TYR A 82 2.95 2.28 22.08
C TYR A 82 3.55 2.44 23.47
N LEU A 83 4.68 1.77 23.67
CA LEU A 83 5.59 1.99 24.78
C LEU A 83 6.31 3.34 24.64
N PRO A 84 6.93 3.87 25.71
CA PRO A 84 7.66 5.13 25.65
C PRO A 84 8.83 5.16 24.65
N ASP A 85 9.33 4.00 24.24
CA ASP A 85 10.40 3.85 23.25
C ASP A 85 9.92 3.71 21.80
N GLY A 86 8.60 3.74 21.58
CA GLY A 86 7.97 3.68 20.26
C GLY A 86 7.57 2.28 19.78
N ARG A 87 7.96 1.21 20.50
CA ARG A 87 7.50 -0.16 20.17
C ARG A 87 6.03 -0.36 20.54
N PHE A 88 5.37 -1.37 19.99
CA PHE A 88 3.98 -1.68 20.36
C PHE A 88 3.87 -2.10 21.82
N ASP A 89 2.85 -1.57 22.50
CA ASP A 89 2.44 -2.01 23.83
C ASP A 89 1.37 -3.09 23.69
N LEU A 90 1.78 -4.36 23.66
CA LEU A 90 0.86 -5.48 23.46
C LEU A 90 -0.09 -5.70 24.64
N GLU A 91 0.32 -5.37 25.88
CA GLU A 91 -0.54 -5.51 27.06
C GLU A 91 -1.70 -4.49 27.01
N ALA A 92 -1.38 -3.24 26.67
CA ALA A 92 -2.41 -2.23 26.44
C ALA A 92 -3.29 -2.58 25.24
N TYR A 93 -2.71 -3.12 24.16
CA TYR A 93 -3.46 -3.57 22.98
C TYR A 93 -4.47 -4.67 23.32
N ASP A 94 -4.04 -5.69 24.07
CA ASP A 94 -4.89 -6.81 24.50
C ASP A 94 -6.02 -6.32 25.41
N SER A 95 -5.73 -5.37 26.29
CA SER A 95 -6.74 -4.70 27.12
C SER A 95 -7.79 -3.96 26.29
N LEU A 96 -7.36 -3.22 25.25
CA LEU A 96 -8.27 -2.56 24.32
C LEU A 96 -9.13 -3.59 23.57
N MET A 97 -8.54 -4.68 23.09
CA MET A 97 -9.24 -5.76 22.41
C MET A 97 -10.30 -6.42 23.28
N HIS A 98 -9.96 -6.74 24.54
CA HIS A 98 -10.92 -7.27 25.51
C HIS A 98 -12.10 -6.31 25.72
N MET A 99 -11.84 -5.00 25.87
CA MET A 99 -12.91 -4.02 25.98
C MET A 99 -13.81 -3.99 24.74
N GLN A 100 -13.25 -4.07 23.53
CA GLN A 100 -14.06 -4.13 22.30
C GLN A 100 -14.98 -5.36 22.27
N ILE A 101 -14.42 -6.54 22.57
CA ILE A 101 -15.15 -7.82 22.56
C ILE A 101 -16.27 -7.80 23.61
N VAL A 102 -15.98 -7.37 24.84
CA VAL A 102 -16.97 -7.30 25.93
C VAL A 102 -18.13 -6.35 25.58
N ASN A 103 -17.85 -5.26 24.85
CA ASN A 103 -18.88 -4.32 24.40
C ASN A 103 -19.55 -4.72 23.07
N GLY A 104 -19.30 -5.92 22.55
CA GLY A 104 -20.00 -6.48 21.40
C GLY A 104 -19.47 -6.04 20.03
N ALA A 105 -18.21 -5.63 19.93
CA ALA A 105 -17.57 -5.46 18.62
C ALA A 105 -17.47 -6.82 17.91
N GLU A 106 -17.92 -6.87 16.65
CA GLU A 106 -18.01 -8.12 15.87
C GLU A 106 -16.77 -8.32 14.98
N GLY A 107 -16.10 -7.21 14.63
CA GLY A 107 -14.87 -7.21 13.87
C GLY A 107 -13.88 -6.13 14.32
N VAL A 108 -12.61 -6.33 13.99
CA VAL A 108 -11.56 -5.33 14.20
C VAL A 108 -10.71 -5.17 12.96
N ILE A 109 -10.34 -3.93 12.64
CA ILE A 109 -9.32 -3.64 11.60
C ILE A 109 -7.99 -3.42 12.30
N VAL A 110 -7.02 -4.28 12.01
CA VAL A 110 -5.65 -4.23 12.57
C VAL A 110 -4.75 -3.40 11.67
N GLY A 111 -4.11 -2.37 12.24
CA GLY A 111 -3.24 -1.44 11.52
C GLY A 111 -3.97 -0.66 10.41
N GLY A 112 -5.27 -0.36 10.58
CA GLY A 112 -5.96 0.61 9.73
C GLY A 112 -5.36 2.02 9.86
N THR A 113 -5.95 3.04 9.22
CA THR A 113 -5.47 4.43 9.40
C THR A 113 -5.51 4.87 10.87
N THR A 114 -6.57 4.50 11.60
CA THR A 114 -6.70 4.76 13.06
C THR A 114 -5.69 3.95 13.88
N GLY A 115 -5.36 2.74 13.42
CA GLY A 115 -4.33 1.90 14.01
C GLY A 115 -2.91 2.27 13.58
N GLU A 116 -2.77 3.31 12.74
CA GLU A 116 -1.49 3.83 12.25
C GLU A 116 -0.64 2.82 11.47
N GLY A 117 -1.25 1.91 10.71
CA GLY A 117 -0.51 0.94 9.90
C GLY A 117 0.49 1.57 8.92
N GLN A 118 0.23 2.80 8.47
CA GLN A 118 1.18 3.54 7.62
C GLN A 118 2.51 3.91 8.30
N LEU A 119 2.61 3.78 9.63
CA LEU A 119 3.83 4.04 10.41
C LEU A 119 4.55 2.75 10.82
N MET A 120 3.98 1.58 10.52
CA MET A 120 4.54 0.28 10.88
C MET A 120 5.49 -0.20 9.79
N SER A 121 6.49 -0.98 10.18
CA SER A 121 7.15 -1.89 9.23
C SER A 121 6.26 -3.12 8.99
N TRP A 122 6.44 -3.79 7.85
CA TRP A 122 5.58 -4.93 7.48
C TRP A 122 5.71 -6.12 8.45
N ASP A 123 6.88 -6.35 9.03
CA ASP A 123 7.10 -7.39 10.04
C ASP A 123 6.30 -7.11 11.32
N GLU A 124 6.32 -5.88 11.83
CA GLU A 124 5.52 -5.48 12.99
C GLU A 124 4.01 -5.58 12.69
N HIS A 125 3.59 -5.15 11.50
CA HIS A 125 2.16 -5.19 11.12
C HIS A 125 1.66 -6.63 10.99
N ILE A 126 2.39 -7.52 10.31
CA ILE A 126 2.04 -8.93 10.17
C ILE A 126 2.10 -9.64 11.54
N MET A 127 3.08 -9.31 12.38
CA MET A 127 3.15 -9.80 13.76
C MET A 127 1.89 -9.42 14.53
N LEU A 128 1.45 -8.15 14.47
CA LEU A 128 0.26 -7.71 15.18
C LEU A 128 -1.01 -8.40 14.65
N ILE A 129 -1.14 -8.58 13.33
CA ILE A 129 -2.26 -9.35 12.75
C ILE A 129 -2.26 -10.79 13.29
N GLY A 130 -1.12 -11.47 13.25
CA GLY A 130 -0.99 -12.85 13.75
C GLY A 130 -1.27 -12.96 15.25
N HIS A 131 -0.76 -12.02 16.05
CA HIS A 131 -1.06 -11.91 17.48
C HIS A 131 -2.56 -11.79 17.72
N THR A 132 -3.23 -10.87 17.03
CA THR A 132 -4.68 -10.65 17.20
C THR A 132 -5.49 -11.88 16.79
N VAL A 133 -5.11 -12.56 15.70
CA VAL A 133 -5.74 -13.82 15.29
C VAL A 133 -5.58 -14.90 16.37
N ASN A 134 -4.35 -15.10 16.85
CA ASN A 134 -4.04 -16.15 17.82
C ASN A 134 -4.76 -15.93 19.15
N CYS A 135 -4.81 -14.70 19.65
CA CYS A 135 -5.39 -14.38 20.95
C CYS A 135 -6.91 -14.20 20.90
N PHE A 136 -7.46 -13.65 19.81
CA PHE A 136 -8.86 -13.17 19.77
C PHE A 136 -9.67 -13.68 18.58
N GLY A 137 -9.07 -14.35 17.60
CA GLY A 137 -9.73 -14.73 16.36
C GLY A 137 -10.95 -15.67 16.51
N ALA A 138 -11.05 -16.39 17.63
CA ALA A 138 -12.23 -17.19 17.95
C ALA A 138 -13.43 -16.35 18.41
N SER A 139 -13.19 -15.14 18.92
CA SER A 139 -14.21 -14.28 19.54
C SER A 139 -14.62 -13.10 18.66
N VAL A 140 -13.75 -12.65 17.75
CA VAL A 140 -13.97 -11.47 16.90
C VAL A 140 -13.34 -11.66 15.53
N LYS A 141 -13.96 -11.12 14.47
CA LYS A 141 -13.39 -11.18 13.12
C LYS A 141 -12.21 -10.22 12.99
N VAL A 142 -11.04 -10.77 12.70
CA VAL A 142 -9.81 -10.00 12.49
C VAL A 142 -9.64 -9.65 11.02
N ILE A 143 -9.62 -8.36 10.71
CA ILE A 143 -9.46 -7.80 9.36
C ILE A 143 -8.10 -7.10 9.30
N GLY A 144 -7.17 -7.64 8.52
CA GLY A 144 -5.85 -7.01 8.36
C GLY A 144 -5.90 -5.87 7.35
N ASN A 145 -5.38 -4.69 7.68
CA ASN A 145 -5.15 -3.65 6.68
C ASN A 145 -3.87 -3.92 5.90
N THR A 146 -3.97 -4.79 4.89
CA THR A 146 -2.84 -5.20 4.03
C THR A 146 -2.83 -4.49 2.68
N GLY A 147 -3.62 -3.41 2.53
CA GLY A 147 -3.61 -2.55 1.37
C GLY A 147 -2.37 -1.65 1.27
N SER A 148 -1.93 -1.39 0.05
CA SER A 148 -0.80 -0.50 -0.24
C SER A 148 -0.99 0.16 -1.60
N ASN A 149 -0.32 1.31 -1.82
CA ASN A 149 -0.23 1.90 -3.15
C ASN A 149 0.71 1.14 -4.11
N SER A 150 1.54 0.26 -3.56
CA SER A 150 2.42 -0.65 -4.27
C SER A 150 1.74 -2.02 -4.37
N THR A 151 1.33 -2.42 -5.58
CA THR A 151 0.65 -3.71 -5.79
C THR A 151 1.49 -4.89 -5.28
N ARG A 152 2.82 -4.83 -5.44
CA ARG A 152 3.73 -5.86 -4.94
C ARG A 152 3.68 -5.99 -3.42
N GLU A 153 3.65 -4.87 -2.69
CA GLU A 153 3.54 -4.90 -1.23
C GLU A 153 2.17 -5.40 -0.79
N ALA A 154 1.11 -4.94 -1.46
CA ALA A 154 -0.26 -5.38 -1.19
C ALA A 154 -0.41 -6.91 -1.36
N ILE A 155 0.22 -7.49 -2.40
CA ILE A 155 0.29 -8.95 -2.62
C ILE A 155 0.95 -9.63 -1.43
N HIS A 156 2.21 -9.28 -1.13
CA HIS A 156 2.97 -9.98 -0.09
C HIS A 156 2.33 -9.85 1.29
N ALA A 157 1.87 -8.65 1.66
CA ALA A 157 1.23 -8.41 2.94
C ALA A 157 -0.09 -9.17 3.06
N THR A 158 -0.88 -9.26 1.99
CA THR A 158 -2.17 -9.98 2.01
C THR A 158 -1.96 -11.49 2.07
N GLU A 159 -1.00 -12.03 1.30
CA GLU A 159 -0.63 -13.44 1.39
C GLU A 159 -0.17 -13.81 2.80
N GLN A 160 0.71 -13.01 3.40
CA GLN A 160 1.19 -13.23 4.77
C GLN A 160 0.08 -13.06 5.81
N GLY A 161 -0.79 -12.05 5.66
CA GLY A 161 -1.93 -11.83 6.53
C GLY A 161 -2.90 -13.00 6.56
N PHE A 162 -3.23 -13.57 5.40
CA PHE A 162 -4.06 -14.78 5.34
C PHE A 162 -3.30 -16.03 5.80
N ALA A 163 -1.99 -16.11 5.58
CA ALA A 163 -1.17 -17.21 6.08
C ALA A 163 -1.14 -17.27 7.61
N VAL A 164 -1.09 -16.10 8.30
CA VAL A 164 -1.22 -16.02 9.77
C VAL A 164 -2.67 -16.11 10.27
N GLY A 165 -3.64 -16.28 9.38
CA GLY A 165 -5.03 -16.62 9.71
C GLY A 165 -6.00 -15.44 9.85
N MET A 166 -5.70 -14.25 9.28
CA MET A 166 -6.69 -13.16 9.27
C MET A 166 -7.95 -13.57 8.50
N HIS A 167 -9.10 -13.00 8.88
CA HIS A 167 -10.40 -13.38 8.32
C HIS A 167 -10.77 -12.63 7.05
N ALA A 168 -10.27 -11.41 6.89
CA ALA A 168 -10.43 -10.60 5.69
C ALA A 168 -9.30 -9.59 5.55
N ALA A 169 -9.14 -9.04 4.34
CA ALA A 169 -8.24 -7.94 4.06
C ALA A 169 -9.01 -6.63 3.86
N LEU A 170 -8.46 -5.51 4.34
CA LEU A 170 -8.89 -4.16 3.98
C LEU A 170 -7.94 -3.60 2.92
N HIS A 171 -8.48 -3.21 1.77
CA HIS A 171 -7.71 -2.74 0.61
C HIS A 171 -8.12 -1.35 0.16
N ILE A 172 -7.22 -0.38 0.36
CA ILE A 172 -7.34 0.98 -0.15
C ILE A 172 -6.90 1.05 -1.62
N ASN A 173 -7.41 2.00 -2.41
CA ASN A 173 -6.86 2.25 -3.74
C ASN A 173 -5.46 2.91 -3.67
N PRO A 174 -4.63 2.79 -4.73
CA PRO A 174 -3.29 3.37 -4.73
C PRO A 174 -3.28 4.89 -4.46
N TYR A 175 -2.87 5.24 -3.24
CA TYR A 175 -2.77 6.61 -2.75
C TYR A 175 -1.42 7.22 -3.10
N TYR A 176 -1.38 8.56 -3.21
CA TYR A 176 -0.23 9.34 -3.68
C TYR A 176 0.15 9.02 -5.14
N GLY A 177 0.67 7.83 -5.41
CA GLY A 177 0.94 7.29 -6.75
C GLY A 177 -0.33 6.78 -7.44
N LYS A 178 -1.25 7.70 -7.75
CA LYS A 178 -2.55 7.39 -8.37
C LYS A 178 -2.36 6.68 -9.70
N THR A 179 -3.28 5.77 -10.01
CA THR A 179 -3.30 5.00 -11.26
C THR A 179 -4.55 5.29 -12.09
N SER A 180 -4.59 4.80 -13.33
CA SER A 180 -5.79 4.87 -14.17
C SER A 180 -6.90 3.96 -13.61
N MET A 181 -8.14 4.12 -14.09
CA MET A 181 -9.25 3.22 -13.70
C MET A 181 -8.93 1.76 -14.03
N GLN A 182 -8.30 1.51 -15.19
CA GLN A 182 -7.84 0.17 -15.57
C GLN A 182 -6.78 -0.36 -14.61
N GLY A 183 -5.80 0.47 -14.24
CA GLY A 183 -4.79 0.09 -13.27
C GLY A 183 -5.36 -0.19 -11.87
N MET A 184 -6.42 0.52 -11.47
CA MET A 184 -7.13 0.28 -10.22
C MET A 184 -7.86 -1.07 -10.23
N VAL A 185 -8.54 -1.40 -11.32
CA VAL A 185 -9.15 -2.73 -11.52
C VAL A 185 -8.09 -3.82 -11.43
N SER A 186 -7.00 -3.70 -12.20
CA SER A 186 -5.92 -4.70 -12.17
C SER A 186 -5.27 -4.84 -10.79
N HIS A 187 -5.12 -3.74 -10.05
CA HIS A 187 -4.60 -3.77 -8.68
C HIS A 187 -5.50 -4.61 -7.76
N PHE A 188 -6.81 -4.35 -7.75
CA PHE A 188 -7.75 -5.09 -6.92
C PHE A 188 -7.93 -6.55 -7.35
N GLU A 189 -8.07 -6.84 -8.65
CA GLU A 189 -8.21 -8.20 -9.17
C GLU A 189 -7.06 -9.12 -8.74
N THR A 190 -5.84 -8.57 -8.66
CA THR A 190 -4.66 -9.32 -8.21
C THR A 190 -4.82 -9.82 -6.77
N ILE A 191 -5.53 -9.08 -5.93
CA ILE A 191 -5.60 -9.32 -4.48
C ILE A 191 -6.90 -10.03 -4.08
N LEU A 192 -8.01 -9.77 -4.79
CA LEU A 192 -9.33 -10.34 -4.49
C LEU A 192 -9.34 -11.88 -4.51
N SER A 193 -8.46 -12.51 -5.31
CA SER A 193 -8.34 -13.97 -5.38
C SER A 193 -7.80 -14.62 -4.10
N MET A 194 -7.19 -13.85 -3.20
CA MET A 194 -6.53 -14.36 -1.99
C MET A 194 -7.53 -14.69 -0.86
N GLY A 195 -8.62 -13.93 -0.75
CA GLY A 195 -9.64 -14.15 0.28
C GLY A 195 -10.63 -12.99 0.43
N PRO A 196 -11.53 -13.05 1.44
CA PRO A 196 -12.52 -12.01 1.67
C PRO A 196 -11.86 -10.62 1.79
N THR A 197 -12.36 -9.66 1.02
CA THR A 197 -11.74 -8.34 0.90
C THR A 197 -12.78 -7.24 1.01
N ILE A 198 -12.45 -6.20 1.77
CA ILE A 198 -13.21 -4.96 1.90
C ILE A 198 -12.43 -3.87 1.16
N ILE A 199 -13.04 -3.28 0.12
CA ILE A 199 -12.44 -2.15 -0.60
C ILE A 199 -12.72 -0.86 0.16
N TYR A 200 -11.66 -0.08 0.42
CA TYR A 200 -11.71 1.15 1.19
C TYR A 200 -11.58 2.38 0.28
N ASN A 201 -12.67 3.13 0.12
CA ASN A 201 -12.69 4.39 -0.61
C ASN A 201 -12.69 5.58 0.34
N VAL A 202 -11.60 6.38 0.34
CA VAL A 202 -11.47 7.60 1.15
C VAL A 202 -10.73 8.70 0.34
N PRO A 203 -11.42 9.37 -0.61
CA PRO A 203 -10.79 10.27 -1.58
C PRO A 203 -10.05 11.45 -0.94
N SER A 204 -10.51 11.90 0.24
CA SER A 204 -9.86 12.99 0.99
C SER A 204 -8.45 12.66 1.45
N ARG A 205 -8.10 11.37 1.60
CA ARG A 205 -6.75 10.90 1.97
C ARG A 205 -5.96 10.38 0.78
N THR A 206 -6.62 9.73 -0.17
CA THR A 206 -5.95 9.11 -1.34
C THR A 206 -5.76 10.10 -2.49
N GLY A 207 -6.58 11.16 -2.52
CA GLY A 207 -6.70 12.10 -3.63
C GLY A 207 -7.40 11.50 -4.86
N GLN A 208 -7.94 10.29 -4.78
CA GLN A 208 -8.61 9.62 -5.90
C GLN A 208 -9.83 8.86 -5.40
N ASP A 209 -10.99 9.23 -5.92
CA ASP A 209 -12.24 8.52 -5.69
C ASP A 209 -12.27 7.20 -6.46
N ILE A 210 -12.82 6.16 -5.82
CA ILE A 210 -13.11 4.87 -6.45
C ILE A 210 -14.52 4.93 -7.01
N PRO A 211 -14.69 5.07 -8.33
CA PRO A 211 -16.00 5.31 -8.91
C PRO A 211 -16.83 4.02 -8.94
N PRO A 212 -18.18 4.09 -8.84
CA PRO A 212 -19.04 2.91 -8.82
C PRO A 212 -18.81 1.88 -9.95
N PRO A 213 -18.49 2.28 -11.21
CA PRO A 213 -18.17 1.32 -12.27
C PRO A 213 -16.97 0.42 -11.97
N VAL A 214 -15.96 0.92 -11.25
CA VAL A 214 -14.82 0.10 -10.83
C VAL A 214 -15.28 -0.93 -9.80
N ILE A 215 -16.05 -0.51 -8.78
CA ILE A 215 -16.61 -1.41 -7.76
C ILE A 215 -17.47 -2.51 -8.39
N HIS A 216 -18.37 -2.16 -9.31
CA HIS A 216 -19.21 -3.14 -10.01
C HIS A 216 -18.42 -4.10 -10.89
N THR A 217 -17.26 -3.68 -11.42
CA THR A 217 -16.38 -4.56 -12.19
C THR A 217 -15.73 -5.59 -11.27
N VAL A 218 -15.10 -5.13 -10.19
CA VAL A 218 -14.34 -6.00 -9.27
C VAL A 218 -15.24 -6.84 -8.37
N SER A 219 -16.51 -6.48 -8.16
CA SER A 219 -17.46 -7.29 -7.40
C SER A 219 -17.89 -8.58 -8.11
N LYS A 220 -17.50 -8.75 -9.38
CA LYS A 220 -17.80 -9.94 -10.20
C LYS A 220 -16.59 -10.88 -10.34
N SER A 221 -15.42 -10.42 -9.91
CA SER A 221 -14.17 -11.18 -9.89
C SER A 221 -14.18 -12.17 -8.73
#